data_AF-A0A8B8GAT7-F1
#
_entry.id   AF-A0A8B8GAT7-F1
#
_cell.length_a   1.000
_cell.length_b   1.000
_cell.length_c   1.000
_cell.angle_alpha   90.00
_cell.angle_beta   90.00
_cell.angle_gamma   90.00
#
_symmetry.space_group_name_H-M   'P 1'
#
loop_
_entity.id
_entity.type
_entity.pdbx_description
1 polymer ?
#
loop_
_entity_poly.entity_id
_entity_poly.type
_entity_poly.pdbx_seq_one_letter_code
_entity_poly.pdbx_strand_id
1 'polypeptide(L)'
;MVQLAPTADSTSGPGTELGPSKADTQECTLNRTYKYWKLRFSLFSKFDEEVMLDEASMYSVCPEVLAQHIAKRCTSFGTVLDPFCGTGVNVIQLALTCDHSKLVHTTIEHNRLGSKIDLDSKKIALAKKNAEVYGVAHRIDFKGGNSFLVAANLKVDAVVASPPWGGSGYERRAKFDARDLCGRETDGMAAFIRMARAVAPKVVLHVPKNIDKSQYLQMAMDEGFSRIQYESVWIDKKPNCMNLYLTRNDTNARGIPVQTSKLVQPDNPSSNKQQIERLRTEDKFMYKSYLNKIIFVLPKYENYKNSSICTFTYFQFFPHKIFAEKYFFFFGGLDHQAVVGFVVNDKLLPNVKRFEVINDRICYLELEFKRYNLVIINGYAPIEDKNEDIKNEFYEKLDTICDLLPNNKVKIILGDYNAKIGQESFFSPTIGKNILHTNSNDNGSRL
;
A
#
# COMPACT_ATOMS: atom_id res chain seq x y z
N MET A 1 29.44 13.38 -59.88
CA MET A 1 29.61 12.04 -60.47
C MET A 1 30.76 11.37 -59.71
N VAL A 2 30.64 10.10 -59.33
CA VAL A 2 31.70 9.24 -58.73
C VAL A 2 32.31 9.66 -57.37
N GLN A 3 31.59 9.25 -56.33
CA GLN A 3 32.02 8.55 -55.10
C GLN A 3 33.49 8.05 -55.01
N LEU A 4 34.18 8.28 -53.87
CA LEU A 4 34.70 7.25 -52.93
C LEU A 4 35.52 7.84 -51.75
N ALA A 5 35.35 7.26 -50.56
CA ALA A 5 36.18 7.40 -49.34
C ALA A 5 36.86 6.03 -49.05
N PRO A 6 37.56 5.71 -47.92
CA PRO A 6 37.77 6.37 -46.61
C PRO A 6 39.27 6.75 -46.39
N THR A 7 39.88 7.06 -45.23
CA THR A 7 39.62 6.95 -43.76
C THR A 7 40.10 8.25 -43.05
N ALA A 8 40.20 8.47 -41.73
CA ALA A 8 39.99 7.67 -40.51
C ALA A 8 39.53 8.56 -39.31
N ASP A 9 38.85 7.93 -38.35
CA ASP A 9 38.75 8.20 -36.91
C ASP A 9 38.81 9.63 -36.32
N SER A 10 37.68 10.05 -35.74
CA SER A 10 37.67 10.58 -34.36
C SER A 10 36.42 10.10 -33.63
N THR A 11 36.54 9.83 -32.33
CA THR A 11 35.57 9.08 -31.52
C THR A 11 34.35 9.92 -31.12
N SER A 12 33.16 9.42 -31.42
CA SER A 12 31.92 9.93 -30.82
C SER A 12 31.74 9.38 -29.40
N GLY A 13 31.64 10.28 -28.42
CA GLY A 13 31.20 9.91 -27.07
C GLY A 13 29.71 9.56 -27.05
N PRO A 14 29.24 8.70 -26.13
CA PRO A 14 27.83 8.39 -26.01
C PRO A 14 27.06 9.63 -25.54
N GLY A 15 26.14 10.11 -26.39
CA GLY A 15 25.22 11.18 -26.02
C GLY A 15 24.36 10.73 -24.85
N THR A 16 24.35 11.51 -23.77
CA THR A 16 23.46 11.28 -22.63
C THR A 16 22.00 11.43 -23.07
N GLU A 17 21.29 10.30 -23.20
CA GLU A 17 19.83 10.32 -23.30
C GLU A 17 19.26 10.98 -22.05
N LEU A 18 18.63 12.14 -22.24
CA LEU A 18 17.87 12.83 -21.20
C LEU A 18 16.67 11.95 -20.82
N GLY A 19 16.71 11.39 -19.62
CA GLY A 19 15.56 10.66 -19.05
C GLY A 19 14.30 11.53 -18.98
N PRO A 20 13.10 10.90 -18.95
CA PRO A 20 11.82 11.59 -19.07
C PRO A 20 11.63 12.66 -17.98
N SER A 21 10.97 13.75 -18.34
CA SER A 21 10.87 14.95 -17.50
C SER A 21 9.93 14.75 -16.30
N LYS A 22 9.96 15.70 -15.37
CA LYS A 22 9.10 15.72 -14.17
C LYS A 22 7.61 15.83 -14.50
N ALA A 23 7.24 16.33 -15.68
CA ALA A 23 5.85 16.34 -16.14
C ALA A 23 5.40 14.92 -16.56
N ASP A 24 6.25 14.23 -17.33
CA ASP A 24 5.97 12.91 -17.88
C ASP A 24 5.72 11.86 -16.78
N THR A 25 6.45 11.92 -15.66
CA THR A 25 6.30 10.96 -14.55
C THR A 25 4.99 11.15 -13.75
N GLN A 26 4.59 12.40 -13.52
CA GLN A 26 3.35 12.70 -12.78
C GLN A 26 2.12 12.46 -13.65
N GLU A 27 2.19 12.80 -14.93
CA GLU A 27 1.14 12.48 -15.92
C GLU A 27 1.02 10.96 -16.17
N CYS A 28 2.13 10.22 -16.22
CA CYS A 28 2.10 8.77 -16.33
C CYS A 28 1.38 8.10 -15.14
N THR A 29 1.63 8.55 -13.91
CA THR A 29 0.98 8.01 -12.70
C THR A 29 -0.52 8.34 -12.68
N LEU A 30 -0.90 9.58 -13.02
CA LEU A 30 -2.30 9.98 -13.18
C LEU A 30 -3.00 9.13 -14.25
N ASN A 31 -2.43 9.00 -15.44
CA ASN A 31 -3.05 8.27 -16.54
C ASN A 31 -3.19 6.76 -16.26
N ARG A 32 -2.25 6.15 -15.53
CA ARG A 32 -2.27 4.72 -15.18
C ARG A 32 -3.44 4.35 -14.26
N THR A 33 -3.80 5.26 -13.36
CA THR A 33 -4.73 5.05 -12.24
C THR A 33 -6.11 5.67 -12.48
N TYR A 34 -6.18 6.80 -13.20
CA TYR A 34 -7.42 7.51 -13.52
C TYR A 34 -8.46 6.63 -14.23
N LYS A 35 -8.05 5.65 -15.03
CA LYS A 35 -8.98 4.68 -15.63
C LYS A 35 -9.75 3.83 -14.60
N TYR A 36 -9.16 3.56 -13.43
CA TYR A 36 -9.83 2.87 -12.32
C TYR A 36 -10.63 3.86 -11.45
N TRP A 37 -10.20 5.12 -11.35
CA TRP A 37 -11.01 6.20 -10.75
C TRP A 37 -12.38 6.37 -11.46
N LYS A 38 -12.43 6.23 -12.80
CA LYS A 38 -13.71 6.20 -13.54
C LYS A 38 -14.61 5.02 -13.16
N LEU A 39 -14.04 3.97 -12.57
CA LEU A 39 -14.72 2.74 -12.11
C LEU A 39 -14.96 2.72 -10.59
N ARG A 40 -14.62 3.80 -9.85
CA ARG A 40 -14.65 3.83 -8.37
C ARG A 40 -15.98 3.36 -7.76
N PHE A 41 -17.11 3.76 -8.36
CA PHE A 41 -18.46 3.36 -7.94
C PHE A 41 -18.80 1.88 -8.17
N SER A 42 -18.04 1.17 -9.02
CA SER A 42 -18.15 -0.29 -9.18
C SER A 42 -17.27 -1.05 -8.18
N LEU A 43 -16.28 -0.38 -7.58
CA LEU A 43 -15.46 -0.91 -6.50
C LEU A 43 -16.18 -0.74 -5.14
N PHE A 44 -16.75 0.45 -4.92
CA PHE A 44 -17.61 0.77 -3.77
C PHE A 44 -18.72 1.73 -4.21
N SER A 45 -19.98 1.35 -4.03
CA SER A 45 -21.17 2.15 -4.33
C SER A 45 -21.19 3.48 -3.58
N LYS A 46 -20.84 3.46 -2.28
CA LYS A 46 -20.74 4.63 -1.40
C LYS A 46 -19.41 5.40 -1.56
N PHE A 47 -18.77 5.36 -2.74
CA PHE A 47 -17.39 5.85 -2.88
C PHE A 47 -17.20 7.29 -2.37
N ASP A 48 -18.08 8.19 -2.81
CA ASP A 48 -17.99 9.62 -2.50
C ASP A 48 -18.48 9.93 -1.06
N GLU A 49 -18.94 8.94 -0.27
CA GLU A 49 -19.23 9.03 1.17
C GLU A 49 -17.97 8.80 2.04
N GLU A 50 -16.81 9.30 1.61
CA GLU A 50 -15.50 9.15 2.28
C GLU A 50 -14.92 7.72 2.32
N VAL A 51 -15.19 6.88 1.32
CA VAL A 51 -14.44 5.62 1.10
C VAL A 51 -13.02 5.93 0.64
N MET A 52 -12.05 5.16 1.14
CA MET A 52 -10.63 5.35 0.89
C MET A 52 -9.97 4.07 0.38
N LEU A 53 -9.28 4.18 -0.76
CA LEU A 53 -8.49 3.13 -1.42
C LEU A 53 -7.12 3.69 -1.82
N ASP A 54 -6.03 3.04 -1.40
CA ASP A 54 -4.72 3.34 -1.98
C ASP A 54 -4.62 2.93 -3.47
N GLU A 55 -3.52 3.34 -4.10
CA GLU A 55 -3.26 3.06 -5.51
C GLU A 55 -3.31 1.55 -5.82
N ALA A 56 -2.67 0.72 -4.99
CA ALA A 56 -2.63 -0.73 -5.17
C ALA A 56 -4.05 -1.35 -5.13
N SER A 57 -4.92 -0.85 -4.25
CA SER A 57 -6.32 -1.26 -4.16
C SER A 57 -7.16 -0.85 -5.38
N MET A 58 -6.89 0.29 -6.02
CA MET A 58 -7.60 0.66 -7.27
C MET A 58 -7.44 -0.38 -8.40
N TYR A 59 -6.33 -1.14 -8.40
CA TYR A 59 -6.09 -2.22 -9.37
C TYR A 59 -6.61 -3.60 -8.94
N SER A 60 -6.85 -3.82 -7.64
CA SER A 60 -6.96 -5.16 -7.04
C SER A 60 -8.22 -5.41 -6.21
N VAL A 61 -9.00 -4.37 -5.90
CA VAL A 61 -10.27 -4.50 -5.19
C VAL A 61 -11.27 -5.31 -6.02
N CYS A 62 -11.89 -6.30 -5.36
CA CYS A 62 -13.03 -7.03 -5.88
C CYS A 62 -14.20 -6.05 -6.12
N PRO A 63 -14.83 -6.01 -7.31
CA PRO A 63 -16.00 -5.16 -7.55
C PRO A 63 -17.12 -5.44 -6.54
N GLU A 64 -17.83 -4.41 -6.06
CA GLU A 64 -18.78 -4.56 -4.94
C GLU A 64 -19.88 -5.58 -5.25
N VAL A 65 -20.40 -5.59 -6.49
CA VAL A 65 -21.40 -6.57 -6.94
C VAL A 65 -20.92 -8.02 -6.81
N LEU A 66 -19.62 -8.28 -7.01
CA LEU A 66 -19.04 -9.60 -6.85
C LEU A 66 -18.87 -9.96 -5.37
N ALA A 67 -18.42 -9.01 -4.55
CA ALA A 67 -18.38 -9.17 -3.10
C ALA A 67 -19.79 -9.45 -2.51
N GLN A 68 -20.83 -8.75 -3.00
CA GLN A 68 -22.24 -9.01 -2.67
C GLN A 68 -22.69 -10.42 -3.10
N HIS A 69 -22.34 -10.87 -4.31
CA HIS A 69 -22.66 -12.23 -4.78
C HIS A 69 -22.00 -13.29 -3.91
N ILE A 70 -20.71 -13.14 -3.59
CA ILE A 70 -19.98 -14.03 -2.68
C ILE A 70 -20.65 -14.04 -1.30
N ALA A 71 -20.96 -12.87 -0.73
CA ALA A 71 -21.60 -12.77 0.59
C ALA A 71 -22.98 -13.45 0.63
N LYS A 72 -23.82 -13.30 -0.41
CA LYS A 72 -25.11 -14.00 -0.54
C LYS A 72 -24.97 -15.53 -0.51
N ARG A 73 -23.87 -16.07 -1.06
CA ARG A 73 -23.53 -17.51 -1.02
C ARG A 73 -23.01 -17.97 0.35
N CYS A 74 -22.63 -17.03 1.22
CA CYS A 74 -22.04 -17.24 2.55
C CYS A 74 -23.01 -16.99 3.72
N THR A 75 -24.28 -16.65 3.46
CA THR A 75 -25.34 -16.37 4.46
C THR A 75 -25.49 -17.43 5.55
N SER A 76 -25.22 -18.70 5.23
CA SER A 76 -25.27 -19.84 6.19
C SER A 76 -24.07 -19.96 7.14
N PHE A 77 -23.11 -19.04 7.09
CA PHE A 77 -21.90 -19.09 7.92
C PHE A 77 -22.06 -18.20 9.15
N GLY A 78 -21.66 -18.70 10.33
CA GLY A 78 -21.54 -17.90 11.54
C GLY A 78 -20.25 -17.10 11.50
N THR A 79 -19.18 -17.63 12.10
CA THR A 79 -17.87 -16.97 12.13
C THR A 79 -17.14 -17.14 10.80
N VAL A 80 -16.68 -16.05 10.19
CA VAL A 80 -15.92 -16.08 8.92
C VAL A 80 -14.57 -15.39 9.09
N LEU A 81 -13.53 -15.97 8.47
CA LEU A 81 -12.20 -15.39 8.33
C LEU A 81 -11.95 -14.91 6.89
N ASP A 82 -11.59 -13.63 6.72
CA ASP A 82 -10.92 -13.15 5.51
C ASP A 82 -9.45 -12.82 5.85
N PRO A 83 -8.48 -13.60 5.34
CA PRO A 83 -7.05 -13.41 5.54
C PRO A 83 -6.35 -12.51 4.50
N PHE A 84 -7.09 -12.00 3.50
CA PHE A 84 -6.56 -11.13 2.43
C PHE A 84 -7.51 -9.97 2.12
N CYS A 85 -8.09 -9.42 3.16
CA CYS A 85 -9.16 -8.42 3.11
C CYS A 85 -8.86 -7.14 2.31
N GLY A 86 -7.60 -6.75 2.17
CA GLY A 86 -7.18 -5.52 1.52
C GLY A 86 -7.83 -4.28 2.15
N THR A 87 -8.69 -3.60 1.40
CA THR A 87 -9.46 -2.42 1.84
C THR A 87 -10.91 -2.75 2.24
N GLY A 88 -11.21 -4.03 2.48
CA GLY A 88 -12.39 -4.48 3.23
C GLY A 88 -13.65 -4.82 2.43
N VAL A 89 -13.67 -4.68 1.09
CA VAL A 89 -14.93 -4.82 0.30
C VAL A 89 -15.66 -6.15 0.55
N ASN A 90 -14.95 -7.29 0.54
CA ASN A 90 -15.53 -8.60 0.79
C ASN A 90 -16.13 -8.69 2.20
N VAL A 91 -15.41 -8.20 3.19
CA VAL A 91 -15.77 -8.29 4.61
C VAL A 91 -16.92 -7.35 4.94
N ILE A 92 -16.97 -6.17 4.33
CA ILE A 92 -18.10 -5.24 4.40
C ILE A 92 -19.37 -5.92 3.87
N GLN A 93 -19.30 -6.58 2.70
CA GLN A 93 -20.46 -7.29 2.16
C GLN A 93 -20.86 -8.53 2.99
N LEU A 94 -19.90 -9.28 3.54
CA LEU A 94 -20.17 -10.34 4.51
C LEU A 94 -20.86 -9.80 5.77
N ALA A 95 -20.40 -8.65 6.29
CA ALA A 95 -20.97 -7.99 7.46
C ALA A 95 -22.37 -7.41 7.21
N LEU A 96 -22.68 -6.99 5.98
CA LEU A 96 -24.00 -6.53 5.57
C LEU A 96 -24.98 -7.69 5.35
N THR A 97 -24.50 -8.89 4.99
CA THR A 97 -25.36 -9.98 4.50
C THR A 97 -25.53 -11.14 5.49
N CYS A 98 -24.57 -11.38 6.39
CA CYS A 98 -24.59 -12.52 7.32
C CYS A 98 -24.98 -12.04 8.73
N ASP A 99 -26.25 -12.12 9.13
CA ASP A 99 -26.76 -11.50 10.38
C ASP A 99 -26.09 -11.95 11.69
N HIS A 100 -25.51 -13.15 11.73
CA HIS A 100 -25.02 -13.77 12.97
C HIS A 100 -23.49 -13.84 13.07
N SER A 101 -22.77 -13.18 12.17
CA SER A 101 -21.33 -13.32 12.06
C SER A 101 -20.54 -12.47 13.07
N LYS A 102 -19.77 -13.14 13.93
CA LYS A 102 -18.50 -12.57 14.42
C LYS A 102 -17.50 -12.70 13.28
N LEU A 103 -17.11 -11.60 12.66
CA LEU A 103 -16.13 -11.61 11.57
C LEU A 103 -14.74 -11.40 12.16
N VAL A 104 -13.90 -12.43 12.11
CA VAL A 104 -12.49 -12.32 12.51
C VAL A 104 -11.70 -12.01 11.25
N HIS A 105 -10.96 -10.91 11.25
CA HIS A 105 -10.39 -10.34 10.04
C HIS A 105 -8.88 -10.21 10.19
N THR A 106 -8.11 -10.74 9.25
CA THR A 106 -6.66 -10.70 9.32
C THR A 106 -6.09 -10.20 7.98
N THR A 107 -5.10 -9.32 8.02
CA THR A 107 -4.23 -9.12 6.84
C THR A 107 -3.14 -10.19 6.82
N ILE A 108 -2.31 -10.21 5.78
CA ILE A 108 -1.01 -10.87 5.82
C ILE A 108 0.04 -9.81 6.10
N GLU A 109 0.70 -9.85 7.26
CA GLU A 109 2.10 -9.40 7.35
C GLU A 109 2.95 -10.29 6.45
N HIS A 110 3.64 -9.69 5.49
CA HIS A 110 4.85 -10.33 4.97
C HIS A 110 5.98 -10.12 5.96
N ASN A 111 6.11 -11.05 6.90
CA ASN A 111 7.18 -11.06 7.88
C ASN A 111 8.51 -11.38 7.18
N ARG A 112 9.20 -10.34 6.70
CA ARG A 112 10.59 -10.43 6.24
C ARG A 112 11.50 -10.02 7.39
N LEU A 113 12.48 -10.88 7.71
CA LEU A 113 13.65 -10.47 8.48
C LEU A 113 14.19 -9.15 7.88
N GLY A 114 14.23 -8.09 8.70
CA GLY A 114 14.68 -6.77 8.29
C GLY A 114 13.58 -5.84 7.75
N SER A 115 12.98 -5.07 8.67
CA SER A 115 12.49 -3.70 8.43
C SER A 115 11.56 -3.47 7.22
N LYS A 116 10.31 -3.97 7.27
CA LYS A 116 9.19 -3.48 6.43
C LYS A 116 7.81 -3.76 7.03
N ILE A 117 7.51 -3.14 8.18
CA ILE A 117 6.26 -3.32 8.96
C ILE A 117 5.08 -2.46 8.42
N ASP A 118 5.35 -1.49 7.55
CA ASP A 118 4.51 -0.30 7.39
C ASP A 118 3.56 -0.31 6.16
N LEU A 119 3.27 -1.46 5.55
CA LEU A 119 2.34 -1.52 4.39
C LEU A 119 0.93 -1.99 4.79
N ASP A 120 0.81 -2.94 5.71
CA ASP A 120 -0.43 -3.68 5.96
C ASP A 120 -1.28 -3.06 7.08
N SER A 121 -0.65 -2.37 8.04
CA SER A 121 -1.33 -1.46 8.99
C SER A 121 -2.17 -0.39 8.27
N LYS A 122 -1.73 0.03 7.08
CA LYS A 122 -2.42 1.00 6.23
C LYS A 122 -3.67 0.38 5.59
N LYS A 123 -3.57 -0.87 5.11
CA LYS A 123 -4.72 -1.64 4.58
C LYS A 123 -5.82 -1.81 5.64
N ILE A 124 -5.45 -2.17 6.87
CA ILE A 124 -6.40 -2.28 7.98
C ILE A 124 -7.08 -0.94 8.29
N ALA A 125 -6.32 0.16 8.36
CA ALA A 125 -6.88 1.48 8.61
C ALA A 125 -7.92 1.87 7.54
N LEU A 126 -7.60 1.62 6.26
CA LEU A 126 -8.54 1.83 5.15
C LEU A 126 -9.76 0.91 5.24
N ALA A 127 -9.57 -0.39 5.52
CA ALA A 127 -10.66 -1.36 5.65
C ALA A 127 -11.61 -1.01 6.80
N LYS A 128 -11.08 -0.57 7.95
CA LYS A 128 -11.86 -0.08 9.09
C LYS A 128 -12.63 1.18 8.72
N LYS A 129 -11.98 2.17 8.10
CA LYS A 129 -12.63 3.42 7.66
C LYS A 129 -13.77 3.15 6.67
N ASN A 130 -13.54 2.26 5.70
CA ASN A 130 -14.57 1.86 4.74
C ASN A 130 -15.74 1.13 5.44
N ALA A 131 -15.46 0.28 6.45
CA ALA A 131 -16.51 -0.37 7.22
C ALA A 131 -17.31 0.60 8.10
N GLU A 132 -16.74 1.73 8.53
CA GLU A 132 -17.48 2.81 9.20
C GLU A 132 -18.48 3.49 8.25
N VAL A 133 -18.08 3.77 7.01
CA VAL A 133 -18.95 4.36 5.96
C VAL A 133 -20.16 3.48 5.62
N TYR A 134 -19.99 2.15 5.70
CA TYR A 134 -21.07 1.18 5.51
C TYR A 134 -21.78 0.80 6.82
N GLY A 135 -21.42 1.41 7.97
CA GLY A 135 -22.08 1.20 9.27
C GLY A 135 -21.77 -0.14 9.95
N VAL A 136 -20.87 -0.96 9.39
CA VAL A 136 -20.62 -2.35 9.82
C VAL A 136 -19.31 -2.57 10.57
N ALA A 137 -18.49 -1.53 10.80
CA ALA A 137 -17.21 -1.64 11.52
C ALA A 137 -17.33 -2.34 12.89
N HIS A 138 -18.44 -2.13 13.61
CA HIS A 138 -18.71 -2.75 14.91
C HIS A 138 -18.89 -4.29 14.85
N ARG A 139 -19.01 -4.87 13.66
CA ARG A 139 -19.21 -6.31 13.41
C ARG A 139 -17.91 -7.06 13.05
N ILE A 140 -16.79 -6.32 12.92
CA ILE A 140 -15.54 -6.81 12.33
C ILE A 140 -14.38 -6.65 13.33
N ASP A 141 -13.75 -7.76 13.70
CA ASP A 141 -12.56 -7.82 14.57
C ASP A 141 -11.29 -7.75 13.70
N PHE A 142 -10.77 -6.54 13.49
CA PHE A 142 -9.61 -6.24 12.64
C PHE A 142 -8.27 -6.56 13.33
N LYS A 143 -7.48 -7.50 12.79
CA LYS A 143 -6.16 -7.88 13.30
C LYS A 143 -5.05 -7.68 12.28
N GLY A 144 -4.02 -6.95 12.69
CA GLY A 144 -2.70 -6.97 12.05
C GLY A 144 -1.92 -8.20 12.50
N GLY A 145 -1.11 -8.75 11.60
CA GLY A 145 -0.38 -10.01 11.83
C GLY A 145 -0.21 -10.79 10.53
N ASN A 146 0.71 -11.75 10.47
CA ASN A 146 0.75 -12.73 9.38
C ASN A 146 -0.47 -13.66 9.49
N SER A 147 -1.39 -13.66 8.53
CA SER A 147 -2.58 -14.53 8.58
C SER A 147 -2.26 -16.01 8.82
N PHE A 148 -1.15 -16.54 8.32
CA PHE A 148 -0.77 -17.93 8.59
C PHE A 148 -0.46 -18.18 10.08
N LEU A 149 0.04 -17.17 10.79
CA LEU A 149 0.30 -17.21 12.24
C LEU A 149 -0.94 -16.85 13.05
N VAL A 150 -1.65 -15.78 12.69
CA VAL A 150 -2.85 -15.32 13.41
C VAL A 150 -3.98 -16.35 13.31
N ALA A 151 -4.14 -16.99 12.15
CA ALA A 151 -5.16 -18.00 11.94
C ALA A 151 -4.88 -19.31 12.68
N ALA A 152 -3.62 -19.63 13.01
CA ALA A 152 -3.23 -20.92 13.59
C ALA A 152 -4.02 -21.33 14.85
N ASN A 153 -4.48 -20.34 15.64
CA ASN A 153 -5.27 -20.55 16.86
C ASN A 153 -6.77 -20.22 16.70
N LEU A 154 -7.26 -19.98 15.48
CA LEU A 154 -8.66 -19.70 15.21
C LEU A 154 -9.45 -20.96 14.82
N LYS A 155 -10.74 -20.95 15.17
CA LYS A 155 -11.75 -21.88 14.64
C LYS A 155 -12.94 -21.05 14.16
N VAL A 156 -13.30 -21.20 12.89
CA VAL A 156 -14.33 -20.43 12.20
C VAL A 156 -15.15 -21.35 11.29
N ASP A 157 -16.37 -20.97 10.93
CA ASP A 157 -17.25 -21.78 10.08
C ASP A 157 -16.79 -21.79 8.61
N ALA A 158 -16.18 -20.69 8.15
CA ALA A 158 -15.63 -20.57 6.81
C ALA A 158 -14.43 -19.62 6.72
N VAL A 159 -13.53 -19.89 5.78
CA VAL A 159 -12.60 -18.89 5.24
C VAL A 159 -13.18 -18.34 3.94
N VAL A 160 -13.21 -17.02 3.74
CA VAL A 160 -13.63 -16.36 2.49
C VAL A 160 -12.55 -15.37 2.10
N ALA A 161 -11.85 -15.60 0.98
CA ALA A 161 -10.63 -14.87 0.66
C ALA A 161 -10.55 -14.42 -0.81
N SER A 162 -9.89 -13.27 -1.04
CA SER A 162 -9.34 -12.86 -2.34
C SER A 162 -7.81 -12.78 -2.25
N PRO A 163 -7.06 -13.89 -2.36
CA PRO A 163 -5.61 -13.85 -2.22
C PRO A 163 -4.94 -13.10 -3.40
N PRO A 164 -3.71 -12.59 -3.25
CA PRO A 164 -3.07 -11.81 -4.30
C PRO A 164 -2.66 -12.69 -5.50
N TRP A 165 -3.01 -12.23 -6.71
CA TRP A 165 -2.80 -12.94 -7.98
C TRP A 165 -1.50 -12.56 -8.72
N GLY A 166 -0.59 -11.79 -8.10
CA GLY A 166 0.64 -11.29 -8.76
C GLY A 166 0.45 -10.06 -9.68
N GLY A 167 -0.69 -9.36 -9.60
CA GLY A 167 -0.97 -8.14 -10.37
C GLY A 167 -1.30 -8.40 -11.85
N SER A 168 -1.55 -7.35 -12.63
CA SER A 168 -2.15 -7.44 -13.99
C SER A 168 -1.33 -8.17 -15.07
N GLY A 169 -0.24 -8.83 -14.71
CA GLY A 169 0.49 -9.75 -15.59
C GLY A 169 -0.25 -11.07 -15.85
N TYR A 170 -1.15 -11.50 -14.95
CA TYR A 170 -1.83 -12.79 -15.05
C TYR A 170 -2.69 -12.95 -16.31
N GLU A 171 -3.28 -11.86 -16.82
CA GLU A 171 -4.17 -11.88 -18.00
C GLU A 171 -3.45 -12.22 -19.31
N ARG A 172 -2.12 -12.05 -19.37
CA ARG A 172 -1.33 -12.37 -20.58
C ARG A 172 -1.06 -13.87 -20.74
N ARG A 173 -1.35 -14.69 -19.73
CA ARG A 173 -1.13 -16.14 -19.78
C ARG A 173 -2.42 -16.87 -20.17
N ALA A 174 -2.33 -17.84 -21.07
CA ALA A 174 -3.47 -18.70 -21.42
C ALA A 174 -4.01 -19.48 -20.22
N LYS A 175 -3.12 -19.85 -19.29
CA LYS A 175 -3.42 -20.46 -17.98
C LYS A 175 -2.64 -19.75 -16.89
N PHE A 176 -3.27 -19.51 -15.75
CA PHE A 176 -2.62 -19.03 -14.53
C PHE A 176 -2.26 -20.23 -13.64
N ASP A 177 -1.01 -20.28 -13.17
CA ASP A 177 -0.52 -21.38 -12.34
C ASP A 177 -0.98 -21.19 -10.90
N ALA A 178 -1.57 -22.22 -10.30
CA ALA A 178 -2.05 -22.17 -8.92
C ALA A 178 -0.92 -21.90 -7.91
N ARG A 179 0.34 -22.22 -8.24
CA ARG A 179 1.51 -21.92 -7.41
C ARG A 179 1.88 -20.43 -7.39
N ASP A 180 1.43 -19.65 -8.37
CA ASP A 180 1.60 -18.18 -8.39
C ASP A 180 0.53 -17.44 -7.56
N LEU A 181 -0.56 -18.13 -7.17
CA LEU A 181 -1.52 -17.58 -6.21
C LEU A 181 -0.83 -17.44 -4.85
N CYS A 182 -0.96 -16.29 -4.20
CA CYS A 182 -0.15 -15.97 -3.01
C CYS A 182 1.36 -16.02 -3.29
N GLY A 183 1.84 -15.69 -4.49
CA GLY A 183 3.22 -15.91 -4.99
C GLY A 183 4.41 -15.24 -4.26
N ARG A 184 4.27 -14.95 -2.97
CA ARG A 184 5.34 -14.71 -1.99
C ARG A 184 5.47 -15.83 -0.96
N GLU A 185 4.45 -16.69 -0.83
CA GLU A 185 4.43 -17.88 0.01
C GLU A 185 4.93 -19.09 -0.78
N THR A 186 5.68 -19.98 -0.13
CA THR A 186 6.06 -21.28 -0.71
C THR A 186 4.80 -22.13 -0.93
N ASP A 187 4.74 -22.90 -2.02
CA ASP A 187 3.58 -23.69 -2.49
C ASP A 187 2.30 -22.92 -2.86
N GLY A 188 2.27 -21.59 -2.72
CA GLY A 188 1.20 -20.71 -3.21
C GLY A 188 -0.21 -21.11 -2.76
N MET A 189 -1.09 -21.49 -3.70
CA MET A 189 -2.45 -21.93 -3.40
C MET A 189 -2.52 -23.12 -2.45
N ALA A 190 -1.58 -24.08 -2.50
CA ALA A 190 -1.63 -25.25 -1.63
C ALA A 190 -1.36 -24.87 -0.17
N ALA A 191 -0.40 -23.97 0.09
CA ALA A 191 -0.17 -23.42 1.43
C ALA A 191 -1.41 -22.68 1.96
N PHE A 192 -2.07 -21.88 1.12
CA PHE A 192 -3.33 -21.24 1.50
C PHE A 192 -4.41 -22.24 1.88
N ILE A 193 -4.67 -23.26 1.05
CA ILE A 193 -5.71 -24.27 1.30
C ILE A 193 -5.42 -25.01 2.62
N ARG A 194 -4.15 -25.35 2.87
CA ARG A 194 -3.69 -25.99 4.12
C ARG A 194 -3.96 -25.16 5.37
N MET A 195 -3.67 -23.86 5.32
CA MET A 195 -3.99 -22.91 6.39
C MET A 195 -5.51 -22.83 6.59
N ALA A 196 -6.27 -22.64 5.51
CA ALA A 196 -7.72 -22.52 5.58
C ALA A 196 -8.41 -23.78 6.13
N ARG A 197 -7.91 -24.97 5.75
CA ARG A 197 -8.32 -26.30 6.25
C ARG A 197 -8.09 -26.45 7.76
N ALA A 198 -7.01 -25.88 8.30
CA ALA A 198 -6.70 -25.98 9.72
C ALA A 198 -7.71 -25.23 10.59
N VAL A 199 -8.35 -24.18 10.05
CA VAL A 199 -9.21 -23.25 10.80
C VAL A 199 -10.70 -23.38 10.48
N ALA A 200 -11.06 -23.86 9.28
CA ALA A 200 -12.45 -23.96 8.83
C ALA A 200 -12.74 -25.25 8.02
N PRO A 201 -13.97 -25.79 8.10
CA PRO A 201 -14.44 -26.88 7.23
C PRO A 201 -14.85 -26.41 5.82
N LYS A 202 -15.08 -25.10 5.63
CA LYS A 202 -15.52 -24.49 4.37
C LYS A 202 -14.54 -23.41 3.94
N VAL A 203 -14.24 -23.33 2.64
CA VAL A 203 -13.36 -22.31 2.07
C VAL A 203 -13.97 -21.75 0.80
N VAL A 204 -14.04 -20.43 0.68
CA VAL A 204 -14.47 -19.70 -0.52
C VAL A 204 -13.30 -18.87 -1.03
N LEU A 205 -12.98 -19.03 -2.31
CA LEU A 205 -11.79 -18.48 -2.93
C LEU A 205 -12.13 -17.74 -4.22
N HIS A 206 -11.78 -16.45 -4.25
CA HIS A 206 -11.86 -15.62 -5.45
C HIS A 206 -10.49 -15.62 -6.17
N VAL A 207 -10.44 -16.21 -7.36
CA VAL A 207 -9.21 -16.50 -8.10
C VAL A 207 -9.30 -16.10 -9.59
N PRO A 208 -8.16 -16.00 -10.32
CA PRO A 208 -8.17 -15.61 -11.72
C PRO A 208 -9.06 -16.49 -12.61
N LYS A 209 -9.77 -15.86 -13.55
CA LYS A 209 -10.63 -16.52 -14.56
C LYS A 209 -9.93 -17.60 -15.38
N ASN A 210 -8.61 -17.52 -15.52
CA ASN A 210 -7.75 -18.40 -16.30
C ASN A 210 -6.94 -19.40 -15.43
N ILE A 211 -7.24 -19.57 -14.14
CA ILE A 211 -6.54 -20.54 -13.29
C ILE A 211 -6.62 -21.97 -13.86
N ASP A 212 -5.50 -22.71 -13.81
CA ASP A 212 -5.49 -24.11 -14.24
C ASP A 212 -6.37 -24.95 -13.29
N LYS A 213 -7.44 -25.50 -13.87
CA LYS A 213 -8.43 -26.29 -13.12
C LYS A 213 -7.85 -27.58 -12.56
N SER A 214 -6.98 -28.26 -13.30
CA SER A 214 -6.40 -29.53 -12.85
C SER A 214 -5.49 -29.30 -11.65
N GLN A 215 -4.71 -28.21 -11.64
CA GLN A 215 -3.84 -27.87 -10.51
C GLN A 215 -4.64 -27.59 -9.23
N TYR A 216 -5.62 -26.68 -9.25
CA TYR A 216 -6.34 -26.34 -8.02
C TYR A 216 -7.24 -27.49 -7.53
N LEU A 217 -7.80 -28.29 -8.44
CA LEU A 217 -8.60 -29.46 -8.07
C LEU A 217 -7.73 -30.46 -7.31
N GLN A 218 -6.53 -30.74 -7.81
CA GLN A 218 -5.59 -31.64 -7.13
C GLN A 218 -5.23 -31.11 -5.74
N MET A 219 -4.80 -29.84 -5.63
CA MET A 219 -4.44 -29.23 -4.34
C MET A 219 -5.59 -29.23 -3.32
N ALA A 220 -6.83 -29.00 -3.76
CA ALA A 220 -8.00 -29.06 -2.88
C ALA A 220 -8.30 -30.49 -2.40
N MET A 221 -8.17 -31.49 -3.28
CA MET A 221 -8.38 -32.90 -2.95
C MET A 221 -7.29 -33.43 -2.01
N ASP A 222 -6.02 -33.06 -2.23
CA ASP A 222 -4.87 -33.46 -1.39
C ASP A 222 -5.01 -32.96 0.06
N GLU A 223 -5.54 -31.75 0.25
CA GLU A 223 -5.86 -31.17 1.56
C GLU A 223 -7.22 -31.68 2.14
N GLY A 224 -7.91 -32.60 1.45
CA GLY A 224 -9.08 -33.31 1.96
C GLY A 224 -10.44 -32.63 1.73
N PHE A 225 -10.53 -31.67 0.80
CA PHE A 225 -11.82 -31.13 0.36
C PHE A 225 -12.45 -32.06 -0.68
N SER A 226 -13.65 -32.57 -0.36
CA SER A 226 -14.35 -33.54 -1.22
C SER A 226 -15.44 -32.89 -2.08
N ARG A 227 -16.12 -31.86 -1.59
CA ARG A 227 -17.14 -31.15 -2.37
C ARG A 227 -16.54 -29.84 -2.88
N ILE A 228 -16.38 -29.75 -4.19
CA ILE A 228 -15.74 -28.62 -4.88
C ILE A 228 -16.72 -28.05 -5.90
N GLN A 229 -17.27 -26.87 -5.62
CA GLN A 229 -18.10 -26.13 -6.57
C GLN A 229 -17.30 -24.98 -7.13
N TYR A 230 -17.49 -24.65 -8.41
CA TYR A 230 -16.87 -23.47 -9.01
C TYR A 230 -17.85 -22.68 -9.89
N GLU A 231 -17.74 -21.36 -9.79
CA GLU A 231 -18.58 -20.38 -10.49
C GLU A 231 -17.71 -19.51 -11.39
N SER A 232 -17.86 -19.64 -12.70
CA SER A 232 -17.28 -18.71 -13.68
C SER A 232 -18.09 -17.41 -13.65
N VAL A 233 -17.48 -16.30 -13.23
CA VAL A 233 -18.17 -15.02 -13.02
C VAL A 233 -17.98 -14.08 -14.21
N TRP A 234 -19.07 -13.46 -14.63
CA TRP A 234 -19.12 -12.49 -15.72
C TRP A 234 -19.76 -11.18 -15.27
N ILE A 235 -19.08 -10.05 -15.44
CA ILE A 235 -19.58 -8.72 -15.10
C ILE A 235 -19.60 -7.88 -16.38
N ASP A 236 -20.69 -7.14 -16.62
CA ASP A 236 -20.91 -6.35 -17.83
C ASP A 236 -20.59 -7.11 -19.15
N LYS A 237 -21.06 -8.36 -19.22
CA LYS A 237 -20.83 -9.32 -20.33
C LYS A 237 -19.36 -9.66 -20.61
N LYS A 238 -18.45 -9.44 -19.66
CA LYS A 238 -17.03 -9.83 -19.76
C LYS A 238 -16.67 -10.88 -18.69
N PRO A 239 -15.85 -11.91 -19.01
CA PRO A 239 -15.38 -12.86 -18.01
C PRO A 239 -14.43 -12.14 -17.03
N ASN A 240 -14.76 -12.23 -15.74
CA ASN A 240 -14.10 -11.48 -14.67
C ASN A 240 -13.15 -12.39 -13.87
N CYS A 241 -13.69 -13.41 -13.20
CA CYS A 241 -12.96 -14.28 -12.29
C CYS A 241 -13.57 -15.68 -12.19
N MET A 242 -13.00 -16.51 -11.32
CA MET A 242 -13.57 -17.78 -10.88
C MET A 242 -13.74 -17.74 -9.35
N ASN A 243 -14.91 -18.12 -8.86
CA ASN A 243 -15.13 -18.36 -7.43
C ASN A 243 -15.12 -19.87 -7.17
N LEU A 244 -14.32 -20.34 -6.21
CA LEU A 244 -14.24 -21.73 -5.79
C LEU A 244 -14.88 -21.87 -4.39
N TYR A 245 -15.68 -22.90 -4.18
CA TYR A 245 -16.31 -23.24 -2.90
C TYR A 245 -15.91 -24.66 -2.54
N LEU A 246 -15.06 -24.80 -1.54
CA LEU A 246 -14.53 -26.05 -1.03
C LEU A 246 -15.24 -26.42 0.27
N THR A 247 -15.62 -27.68 0.44
CA THR A 247 -16.16 -28.20 1.69
C THR A 247 -15.51 -29.54 2.04
N ARG A 248 -14.96 -29.61 3.26
CA ARG A 248 -14.34 -30.82 3.82
C ARG A 248 -15.41 -31.85 4.15
N ASN A 249 -15.07 -33.13 4.05
CA ASN A 249 -15.90 -34.20 4.63
C ASN A 249 -15.32 -34.55 6.01
N ASP A 250 -16.10 -34.42 7.07
CA ASP A 250 -15.61 -34.70 8.44
C ASP A 250 -15.60 -36.21 8.77
N THR A 251 -16.08 -37.06 7.85
CA THR A 251 -16.19 -38.51 8.05
C THR A 251 -14.89 -39.30 7.85
N ASN A 252 -13.75 -38.64 7.59
CA ASN A 252 -12.41 -39.22 7.30
C ASN A 252 -12.33 -40.24 6.14
N ALA A 253 -13.45 -40.72 5.60
CA ALA A 253 -13.50 -41.52 4.39
C ALA A 253 -13.12 -40.67 3.16
N ARG A 254 -12.27 -41.23 2.28
CA ARG A 254 -12.01 -40.68 0.94
C ARG A 254 -13.25 -40.84 0.04
N GLY A 255 -14.28 -40.06 0.30
CA GLY A 255 -15.47 -39.99 -0.54
C GLY A 255 -15.11 -39.44 -1.93
N ILE A 256 -15.78 -39.94 -2.97
CA ILE A 256 -15.58 -39.50 -4.35
C ILE A 256 -15.86 -37.99 -4.43
N PRO A 257 -14.95 -37.17 -4.96
CA PRO A 257 -15.15 -35.72 -5.00
C PRO A 257 -16.38 -35.31 -5.82
N VAL A 258 -17.29 -34.56 -5.21
CA VAL A 258 -18.47 -34.01 -5.90
C VAL A 258 -18.09 -32.66 -6.49
N GLN A 259 -17.92 -32.64 -7.81
CA GLN A 259 -17.62 -31.43 -8.57
C GLN A 259 -18.90 -30.82 -9.15
N THR A 260 -19.02 -29.49 -9.12
CA THR A 260 -20.16 -28.77 -9.74
C THR A 260 -19.71 -27.47 -10.36
N SER A 261 -20.13 -27.21 -11.59
CA SER A 261 -19.80 -25.98 -12.32
C SER A 261 -21.04 -25.13 -12.55
N LYS A 262 -20.89 -23.80 -12.49
CA LYS A 262 -21.95 -22.86 -12.82
C LYS A 262 -21.38 -21.62 -13.52
N LEU A 263 -22.14 -21.04 -14.45
CA LEU A 263 -21.90 -19.71 -14.98
C LEU A 263 -22.76 -18.71 -14.18
N VAL A 264 -22.18 -17.60 -13.73
CA VAL A 264 -22.91 -16.55 -13.02
C VAL A 264 -22.67 -15.21 -13.69
N GLN A 265 -23.75 -14.50 -13.98
CA GLN A 265 -23.75 -13.07 -14.29
C GLN A 265 -24.41 -12.35 -13.11
N PRO A 266 -23.63 -11.73 -12.20
CA PRO A 266 -24.19 -10.87 -11.17
C PRO A 266 -24.79 -9.61 -11.81
N ASP A 267 -26.02 -9.26 -11.42
CA ASP A 267 -26.61 -7.98 -11.79
C ASP A 267 -25.78 -6.85 -11.20
N ASN A 268 -25.02 -6.14 -12.02
CA ASN A 268 -24.35 -4.89 -11.63
C ASN A 268 -25.44 -3.86 -11.31
N PRO A 269 -25.72 -3.54 -10.02
CA PRO A 269 -26.86 -2.72 -9.64
C PRO A 269 -26.52 -1.26 -9.90
N SER A 270 -26.51 -0.92 -11.19
CA SER A 270 -26.39 0.43 -11.71
C SER A 270 -27.74 1.15 -11.63
N SER A 271 -28.33 1.13 -10.43
CA SER A 271 -29.25 2.15 -9.92
C SER A 271 -28.39 3.35 -9.46
N ASN A 272 -27.88 4.21 -10.33
CA ASN A 272 -28.42 4.58 -11.64
C ASN A 272 -27.29 4.78 -12.64
N LYS A 273 -27.25 4.04 -13.76
CA LYS A 273 -26.27 4.27 -14.84
C LYS A 273 -26.30 5.73 -15.31
N GLN A 274 -27.50 6.33 -15.41
CA GLN A 274 -27.71 7.74 -15.75
C GLN A 274 -27.37 8.76 -14.63
N GLN A 275 -27.40 8.38 -13.34
CA GLN A 275 -27.04 9.29 -12.24
C GLN A 275 -25.55 9.21 -11.95
N ILE A 276 -24.97 8.01 -12.02
CA ILE A 276 -23.52 7.78 -12.01
C ILE A 276 -22.89 8.47 -13.23
N GLU A 277 -23.52 8.47 -14.41
CA GLU A 277 -23.04 9.25 -15.57
C GLU A 277 -23.18 10.77 -15.39
N ARG A 278 -24.17 11.25 -14.64
CA ARG A 278 -24.23 12.68 -14.24
C ARG A 278 -23.21 13.04 -13.16
N LEU A 279 -22.79 12.08 -12.32
CA LEU A 279 -21.71 12.21 -11.34
C LEU A 279 -20.31 11.91 -11.93
N ARG A 280 -20.24 11.41 -13.17
CA ARG A 280 -19.02 11.37 -13.98
C ARG A 280 -18.77 12.74 -14.60
N THR A 281 -18.50 13.74 -13.77
CA THR A 281 -17.56 14.77 -14.23
C THR A 281 -16.23 14.05 -14.47
N GLU A 282 -15.66 14.18 -15.68
CA GLU A 282 -14.32 13.67 -16.00
C GLU A 282 -13.23 14.55 -15.37
N ASP A 283 -13.40 14.83 -14.08
CA ASP A 283 -12.68 15.87 -13.41
C ASP A 283 -11.37 15.34 -12.81
N LYS A 284 -10.28 15.59 -13.54
CA LYS A 284 -8.91 15.38 -13.05
C LYS A 284 -8.65 16.16 -11.76
N PHE A 285 -9.37 17.25 -11.46
CA PHE A 285 -9.29 17.98 -10.18
C PHE A 285 -9.88 17.16 -9.03
N MET A 286 -11.10 16.62 -9.16
CA MET A 286 -11.67 15.70 -8.17
C MET A 286 -10.78 14.47 -7.92
N TYR A 287 -10.19 13.90 -8.97
CA TYR A 287 -9.26 12.78 -8.79
C TYR A 287 -7.98 13.19 -8.04
N LYS A 288 -7.41 14.36 -8.36
CA LYS A 288 -6.25 14.92 -7.65
C LYS A 288 -6.58 15.21 -6.18
N SER A 289 -7.75 15.78 -5.90
CA SER A 289 -8.26 16.03 -4.53
C SER A 289 -8.42 14.73 -3.74
N TYR A 290 -8.94 13.67 -4.37
CA TYR A 290 -9.04 12.35 -3.74
C TYR A 290 -7.67 11.73 -3.43
N LEU A 291 -6.70 11.79 -4.35
CA LEU A 291 -5.33 11.35 -4.08
C LEU A 291 -4.77 12.07 -2.85
N ASN A 292 -4.96 13.40 -2.78
CA ASN A 292 -4.59 14.20 -1.62
C ASN A 292 -5.28 13.73 -0.32
N LYS A 293 -6.58 13.38 -0.35
CA LYS A 293 -7.30 12.83 0.83
C LYS A 293 -6.69 11.53 1.36
N ILE A 294 -6.37 10.56 0.49
CA ILE A 294 -5.75 9.29 0.93
C ILE A 294 -4.45 9.54 1.70
N ILE A 295 -3.65 10.53 1.27
CA ILE A 295 -2.37 10.89 1.89
C ILE A 295 -2.55 11.34 3.36
N PHE A 296 -3.70 11.92 3.72
CA PHE A 296 -4.03 12.31 5.09
C PHE A 296 -4.55 11.17 5.98
N VAL A 297 -5.08 10.08 5.40
CA VAL A 297 -5.63 8.94 6.17
C VAL A 297 -4.50 8.07 6.76
N LEU A 298 -3.24 8.35 6.42
CA LEU A 298 -2.09 7.76 7.09
C LEU A 298 -1.82 8.45 8.45
N PRO A 299 -1.64 7.71 9.56
CA PRO A 299 -1.99 8.23 10.90
C PRO A 299 -1.07 9.29 11.52
N LYS A 300 -0.10 9.85 10.78
CA LYS A 300 0.84 10.85 11.33
C LYS A 300 0.25 12.27 11.38
N TYR A 301 -0.82 12.59 10.63
CA TYR A 301 -1.16 13.99 10.35
C TYR A 301 -1.84 14.79 11.48
N GLU A 302 -2.62 14.16 12.37
CA GLU A 302 -3.36 14.91 13.40
C GLU A 302 -2.46 15.71 14.34
N ASN A 303 -1.24 15.23 14.57
CA ASN A 303 -0.22 15.89 15.41
C ASN A 303 0.35 17.18 14.80
N TYR A 304 0.10 17.48 13.53
CA TYR A 304 0.76 18.58 12.80
C TYR A 304 -0.15 19.79 12.51
N LYS A 305 -1.44 19.75 12.87
CA LYS A 305 -2.43 20.81 12.57
C LYS A 305 -2.06 22.22 13.05
N ASN A 306 -1.14 22.35 14.01
CA ASN A 306 -0.70 23.63 14.60
C ASN A 306 0.70 24.07 14.15
N SER A 307 1.42 23.28 13.37
CA SER A 307 2.82 23.55 12.99
C SER A 307 2.92 24.19 11.61
N SER A 308 3.77 25.22 11.46
CA SER A 308 3.96 25.91 10.18
C SER A 308 4.86 25.13 9.21
N ILE A 309 5.84 24.38 9.75
CA ILE A 309 6.66 23.41 9.02
C ILE A 309 6.85 22.18 9.91
N CYS A 310 6.78 20.99 9.33
CA CYS A 310 7.19 19.73 9.96
C CYS A 310 8.18 19.00 9.05
N THR A 311 9.20 18.37 9.63
CA THR A 311 9.96 17.32 8.95
C THR A 311 9.21 15.99 9.08
N PHE A 312 9.45 15.09 8.14
CA PHE A 312 9.15 13.67 8.32
C PHE A 312 10.32 12.81 7.93
N THR A 313 10.50 11.74 8.70
CA THR A 313 11.35 10.60 8.40
C THR A 313 10.45 9.38 8.17
N TYR A 314 10.75 8.64 7.11
CA TYR A 314 9.99 7.49 6.59
C TYR A 314 8.52 7.81 6.22
N PHE A 315 8.26 8.11 4.94
CA PHE A 315 6.92 8.43 4.42
C PHE A 315 6.74 8.03 2.95
N GLN A 316 5.91 7.01 2.68
CA GLN A 316 5.88 6.35 1.36
C GLN A 316 4.91 7.03 0.38
N PHE A 317 5.42 7.90 -0.52
CA PHE A 317 4.65 8.44 -1.66
C PHE A 317 5.45 8.63 -2.96
N PHE A 318 4.71 8.54 -4.08
CA PHE A 318 5.11 8.85 -5.46
C PHE A 318 5.21 10.39 -5.70
N PRO A 319 5.83 10.89 -6.79
CA PRO A 319 6.90 11.88 -6.65
C PRO A 319 6.53 13.36 -6.32
N HIS A 320 7.46 13.95 -5.57
CA HIS A 320 7.86 15.35 -5.44
C HIS A 320 6.90 16.43 -4.91
N LYS A 321 5.61 16.48 -5.26
CA LYS A 321 4.67 17.47 -4.70
C LYS A 321 3.24 16.94 -4.58
N ILE A 322 2.70 17.04 -3.37
CA ILE A 322 1.30 16.73 -3.01
C ILE A 322 0.67 17.99 -2.42
N PHE A 323 -0.61 18.26 -2.75
CA PHE A 323 -1.35 19.44 -2.28
C PHE A 323 -2.36 19.05 -1.21
N ALA A 324 -2.11 19.43 0.03
CA ALA A 324 -3.10 19.44 1.09
C ALA A 324 -3.82 20.81 1.07
N GLU A 325 -5.10 20.90 1.44
CA GLU A 325 -5.90 22.14 1.35
C GLU A 325 -5.26 23.36 2.06
N LYS A 326 -4.33 23.14 2.99
CA LYS A 326 -3.53 24.18 3.67
C LYS A 326 -2.03 23.85 3.74
N TYR A 327 -1.53 22.83 3.04
CA TYR A 327 -0.15 22.37 3.20
C TYR A 327 0.45 21.76 1.93
N PHE A 328 1.77 21.73 1.85
CA PHE A 328 2.53 21.26 0.71
C PHE A 328 3.63 20.31 1.16
N PHE A 329 3.72 19.16 0.50
CA PHE A 329 4.72 18.15 0.78
C PHE A 329 5.90 18.28 -0.19
N PHE A 330 7.12 18.31 0.35
CA PHE A 330 8.38 18.35 -0.38
C PHE A 330 9.23 17.14 0.03
N PHE A 331 9.55 16.23 -0.89
CA PHE A 331 10.23 14.98 -0.54
C PHE A 331 10.96 14.33 -1.71
N GLY A 332 11.81 13.34 -1.39
CA GLY A 332 12.41 12.43 -2.35
C GLY A 332 13.08 11.23 -1.70
N GLY A 333 13.56 10.32 -2.54
CA GLY A 333 14.18 9.05 -2.19
C GLY A 333 14.17 8.10 -3.39
N LEU A 334 14.87 6.98 -3.28
CA LEU A 334 14.96 5.95 -4.32
C LEU A 334 13.70 5.05 -4.34
N ASP A 335 13.44 4.39 -5.48
CA ASP A 335 12.41 3.35 -5.67
C ASP A 335 11.02 3.66 -5.08
N HIS A 336 10.55 4.90 -5.28
CA HIS A 336 9.24 5.38 -4.82
C HIS A 336 9.02 5.32 -3.29
N GLN A 337 10.11 5.27 -2.50
CA GLN A 337 10.08 5.40 -1.05
C GLN A 337 10.78 6.69 -0.65
N ALA A 338 10.02 7.71 -0.22
CA ALA A 338 10.61 8.90 0.36
C ALA A 338 10.96 8.66 1.83
N VAL A 339 12.25 8.69 2.14
CA VAL A 339 12.73 8.44 3.51
C VAL A 339 12.93 9.75 4.27
N VAL A 340 13.03 10.90 3.59
CA VAL A 340 12.99 12.25 4.18
C VAL A 340 12.12 13.24 3.39
N GLY A 341 11.54 14.22 4.09
CA GLY A 341 10.84 15.35 3.48
C GLY A 341 10.27 16.37 4.48
N PHE A 342 9.57 17.37 3.95
CA PHE A 342 8.93 18.46 4.68
C PHE A 342 7.43 18.55 4.37
N VAL A 343 6.63 18.87 5.39
CA VAL A 343 5.28 19.42 5.25
C VAL A 343 5.36 20.90 5.56
N VAL A 344 4.95 21.76 4.64
CA VAL A 344 5.01 23.22 4.76
C VAL A 344 3.60 23.78 4.66
N ASN A 345 3.19 24.63 5.61
CA ASN A 345 1.89 25.31 5.53
C ASN A 345 1.84 26.27 4.33
N ASP A 346 0.67 26.36 3.70
CA ASP A 346 0.38 27.21 2.53
C ASP A 346 0.80 28.68 2.72
N LYS A 347 0.70 29.22 3.93
CA LYS A 347 1.15 30.59 4.25
C LYS A 347 2.66 30.79 4.12
N LEU A 348 3.47 29.74 4.26
CA LEU A 348 4.93 29.80 4.13
C LEU A 348 5.44 29.40 2.74
N LEU A 349 4.57 28.91 1.86
CA LEU A 349 4.96 28.58 0.49
C LEU A 349 5.63 29.74 -0.28
N PRO A 350 5.16 30.99 -0.21
CA PRO A 350 5.81 32.10 -0.92
C PRO A 350 7.26 32.35 -0.50
N ASN A 351 7.65 31.86 0.69
CA ASN A 351 9.01 31.93 1.21
C ASN A 351 9.88 30.76 0.71
N VAL A 352 9.31 29.64 0.28
CA VAL A 352 10.10 28.48 -0.21
C VAL A 352 10.78 28.82 -1.54
N LYS A 353 12.12 28.81 -1.54
CA LYS A 353 12.95 29.10 -2.72
C LYS A 353 13.48 27.84 -3.39
N ARG A 354 13.98 26.89 -2.60
CA ARG A 354 14.61 25.66 -3.08
C ARG A 354 14.23 24.51 -2.16
N PHE A 355 14.00 23.35 -2.75
CA PHE A 355 13.96 22.07 -2.05
C PHE A 355 14.86 21.12 -2.84
N GLU A 356 15.76 20.43 -2.14
CA GLU A 356 16.72 19.54 -2.76
C GLU A 356 16.91 18.28 -1.93
N VAL A 357 17.11 17.17 -2.63
CA VAL A 357 17.24 15.82 -2.08
C VAL A 357 18.65 15.39 -2.41
N ILE A 358 19.47 15.16 -1.39
CA ILE A 358 20.88 14.79 -1.56
C ILE A 358 21.01 13.27 -1.72
N ASN A 359 20.29 12.52 -0.90
CA ASN A 359 20.11 11.07 -1.01
C ASN A 359 18.76 10.68 -0.38
N ASP A 360 18.55 9.39 -0.12
CA ASP A 360 17.37 8.88 0.59
C ASP A 360 17.27 9.38 2.04
N ARG A 361 18.40 9.74 2.67
CA ARG A 361 18.49 10.08 4.09
C ARG A 361 18.64 11.57 4.41
N ILE A 362 18.97 12.41 3.43
CA ILE A 362 19.20 13.86 3.65
C ILE A 362 18.54 14.68 2.53
N CYS A 363 17.74 15.66 2.92
CA CYS A 363 17.18 16.68 2.05
C CYS A 363 17.18 18.03 2.76
N TYR A 364 17.05 19.13 2.03
CA TYR A 364 16.97 20.45 2.65
C TYR A 364 15.97 21.38 1.94
N LEU A 365 15.47 22.35 2.70
CA LEU A 365 14.49 23.35 2.29
C LEU A 365 15.04 24.76 2.57
N GLU A 366 15.14 25.58 1.53
CA GLU A 366 15.50 26.99 1.67
C GLU A 366 14.27 27.90 1.70
N LEU A 367 14.27 28.81 2.66
CA LEU A 367 13.23 29.79 2.92
C LEU A 367 13.85 31.19 2.91
N GLU A 368 13.26 32.10 2.14
CA GLU A 368 13.64 33.52 2.08
C GLU A 368 12.61 34.37 2.80
N PHE A 369 13.05 35.13 3.81
CA PHE A 369 12.25 36.14 4.51
C PHE A 369 12.87 37.52 4.36
N LYS A 370 12.07 38.58 4.57
CA LYS A 370 12.49 39.99 4.36
C LYS A 370 13.72 40.46 5.17
N ARG A 371 14.15 39.71 6.18
CA ARG A 371 15.25 40.10 7.11
C ARG A 371 16.31 39.02 7.32
N TYR A 372 16.04 37.78 6.95
CA TYR A 372 16.96 36.65 7.11
C TYR A 372 16.55 35.52 6.18
N ASN A 373 17.53 34.72 5.76
CA ASN A 373 17.31 33.50 5.01
C ASN A 373 17.55 32.30 5.92
N LEU A 374 16.78 31.24 5.73
CA LEU A 374 16.78 30.03 6.55
C LEU A 374 16.94 28.82 5.65
N VAL A 375 17.83 27.91 6.03
CA VAL A 375 17.91 26.57 5.46
C VAL A 375 17.59 25.56 6.56
N ILE A 376 16.62 24.70 6.30
CA ILE A 376 16.28 23.58 7.17
C ILE A 376 16.79 22.31 6.50
N ILE A 377 17.69 21.59 7.15
CA ILE A 377 18.22 20.30 6.72
C ILE A 377 17.43 19.22 7.46
N ASN A 378 16.82 18.28 6.74
CA ASN A 378 16.14 17.12 7.31
C ASN A 378 16.95 15.86 7.07
N GLY A 379 17.44 15.25 8.16
CA GLY A 379 18.20 14.00 8.14
C GLY A 379 17.46 12.82 8.76
N TYR A 380 17.73 11.62 8.23
CA TYR A 380 17.40 10.35 8.86
C TYR A 380 18.66 9.49 9.00
N ALA A 381 19.31 9.53 10.16
CA ALA A 381 20.55 8.81 10.39
C ALA A 381 20.34 7.29 10.41
N PRO A 382 21.38 6.48 10.18
CA PRO A 382 21.34 5.04 10.48
C PRO A 382 21.03 4.79 11.96
N ILE A 383 20.40 3.65 12.28
CA ILE A 383 20.25 3.20 13.68
C ILE A 383 21.63 2.81 14.25
N GLU A 384 21.78 2.85 15.58
CA GLU A 384 23.05 2.61 16.29
C GLU A 384 23.81 1.36 15.81
N ASP A 385 23.11 0.23 15.67
CA ASP A 385 23.67 -1.09 15.32
C ASP A 385 24.06 -1.23 13.83
N LYS A 386 24.13 -0.14 13.06
CA LYS A 386 24.58 -0.16 11.66
C LYS A 386 26.09 -0.06 11.57
N ASN A 387 26.64 -0.65 10.50
CA ASN A 387 28.07 -0.62 10.21
C ASN A 387 28.60 0.83 10.23
N GLU A 388 29.77 1.02 10.85
CA GLU A 388 30.45 2.31 10.98
C GLU A 388 30.60 3.01 9.64
N ASP A 389 30.92 2.30 8.56
CA ASP A 389 31.06 2.87 7.21
C ASP A 389 29.79 3.62 6.76
N ILE A 390 28.61 3.07 7.08
CA ILE A 390 27.30 3.66 6.70
C ILE A 390 26.99 4.88 7.58
N LYS A 391 27.43 4.87 8.85
CA LYS A 391 27.32 6.03 9.75
C LYS A 391 28.27 7.14 9.28
N ASN A 392 29.55 6.82 9.06
CA ASN A 392 30.56 7.73 8.53
C ASN A 392 30.08 8.39 7.23
N GLU A 393 29.64 7.61 6.23
CA GLU A 393 29.12 8.15 4.97
C GLU A 393 27.96 9.14 5.18
N PHE A 394 27.04 8.86 6.11
CA PHE A 394 25.92 9.74 6.42
C PHE A 394 26.38 11.04 7.11
N TYR A 395 27.23 10.96 8.14
CA TYR A 395 27.68 12.15 8.89
C TYR A 395 28.65 13.01 8.06
N GLU A 396 29.58 12.41 7.31
CA GLU A 396 30.44 13.13 6.35
C GLU A 396 29.60 13.86 5.29
N LYS A 397 28.53 13.22 4.79
CA LYS A 397 27.62 13.87 3.83
C LYS A 397 26.85 15.04 4.47
N LEU A 398 26.39 14.88 5.72
CA LEU A 398 25.71 15.92 6.47
C LEU A 398 26.62 17.14 6.67
N ASP A 399 27.87 16.91 7.09
CA ASP A 399 28.87 17.94 7.33
C ASP A 399 29.23 18.67 6.02
N THR A 400 29.47 17.91 4.94
CA THR A 400 29.66 18.47 3.58
C THR A 400 28.51 19.38 3.16
N ILE A 401 27.25 19.04 3.45
CA ILE A 401 26.10 19.90 3.15
C ILE A 401 26.10 21.15 4.03
N CYS A 402 26.45 21.01 5.31
CA CYS A 402 26.54 22.14 6.23
C CYS A 402 27.60 23.15 5.77
N ASP A 403 28.75 22.71 5.26
CA ASP A 403 29.80 23.58 4.72
C ASP A 403 29.44 24.22 3.37
N LEU A 404 28.85 23.45 2.44
CA LEU A 404 28.47 23.96 1.12
C LEU A 404 27.35 25.01 1.16
N LEU A 405 26.51 25.00 2.21
CA LEU A 405 25.41 25.94 2.35
C LEU A 405 25.92 27.34 2.79
N PRO A 406 25.44 28.45 2.19
CA PRO A 406 25.96 29.79 2.50
C PRO A 406 25.81 30.21 3.98
N ASN A 407 26.90 30.71 4.57
CA ASN A 407 26.94 31.17 5.96
C ASN A 407 26.11 32.43 6.27
N ASN A 408 25.55 33.10 5.25
CA ASN A 408 24.59 34.18 5.42
C ASN A 408 23.14 33.70 5.60
N LYS A 409 22.90 32.38 5.61
CA LYS A 409 21.62 31.76 5.94
C LYS A 409 21.73 31.10 7.32
N VAL A 410 20.68 31.24 8.13
CA VAL A 410 20.54 30.44 9.36
C VAL A 410 20.37 28.98 8.95
N LYS A 411 21.16 28.07 9.53
CA LYS A 411 21.09 26.63 9.27
C LYS A 411 20.40 25.98 10.47
N ILE A 412 19.36 25.19 10.24
CA ILE A 412 18.69 24.38 11.26
C ILE A 412 18.71 22.93 10.82
N ILE A 413 19.31 22.06 11.64
CA ILE A 413 19.31 20.62 11.45
C ILE A 413 18.11 20.04 12.21
N LEU A 414 17.25 19.27 11.52
CA LEU A 414 16.04 18.63 12.04
C LEU A 414 15.92 17.20 11.48
N GLY A 415 15.02 16.41 12.06
CA GLY A 415 14.74 15.05 11.61
C GLY A 415 14.91 14.04 12.74
N ASP A 416 15.28 12.81 12.38
CA ASP A 416 15.51 11.72 13.32
C ASP A 416 16.91 11.17 13.12
N TYR A 417 17.81 11.55 14.01
CA TYR A 417 19.22 11.20 13.97
C TYR A 417 19.53 9.90 14.73
N ASN A 418 18.53 9.17 15.24
CA ASN A 418 18.74 8.02 16.13
C ASN A 418 19.74 8.32 17.27
N ALA A 419 19.82 9.60 17.66
CA ALA A 419 20.78 10.15 18.59
C ALA A 419 20.18 10.15 19.98
N LYS A 420 20.91 9.57 20.93
CA LYS A 420 20.72 9.74 22.36
C LYS A 420 21.80 10.72 22.80
N ILE A 421 21.38 11.87 23.31
CA ILE A 421 22.29 12.84 23.92
C ILE A 421 22.16 12.68 25.43
N GLY A 422 23.30 12.53 26.10
CA GLY A 422 23.41 12.42 27.55
C GLY A 422 23.51 13.76 28.26
N GLN A 423 23.92 13.70 29.53
CA GLN A 423 24.12 14.85 30.40
C GLN A 423 25.63 15.19 30.54
N GLU A 424 26.47 14.76 29.59
CA GLU A 424 27.90 15.06 29.64
C GLU A 424 28.16 16.58 29.64
N SER A 425 29.02 17.03 30.55
CA SER A 425 29.24 18.46 30.82
C SER A 425 29.70 19.27 29.60
N PHE A 426 30.34 18.62 28.63
CA PHE A 426 30.77 19.25 27.37
C PHE A 426 29.59 19.70 26.49
N PHE A 427 28.48 18.96 26.50
CA PHE A 427 27.28 19.30 25.73
C PHE A 427 26.37 20.32 26.44
N SER A 428 26.59 20.57 27.73
CA SER A 428 25.75 21.47 28.55
C SER A 428 25.47 22.88 27.97
N PRO A 429 26.35 23.51 27.16
CA PRO A 429 26.06 24.81 26.54
C PRO A 429 25.04 24.75 25.39
N THR A 430 24.85 23.59 24.75
CA THR A 430 24.07 23.44 23.51
C THR A 430 22.79 22.60 23.68
N ILE A 431 22.71 21.76 24.72
CA ILE A 431 21.58 20.86 24.96
C ILE A 431 20.42 21.52 25.71
N GLY A 432 19.20 21.04 25.41
CA GLY A 432 17.98 21.49 26.09
C GLY A 432 17.86 20.98 27.52
N LYS A 433 17.00 21.62 28.34
CA LYS A 433 16.83 21.29 29.77
C LYS A 433 16.18 19.94 30.08
N ASN A 434 15.63 19.25 29.08
CA ASN A 434 14.77 18.07 29.25
C ASN A 434 15.42 16.82 28.64
N ILE A 435 16.57 16.40 29.17
CA ILE A 435 17.35 15.26 28.67
C ILE A 435 16.90 13.97 29.36
N LEU A 436 16.62 12.93 28.57
CA LEU A 436 16.11 11.64 29.05
C LEU A 436 17.20 10.59 29.31
N HIS A 437 18.45 10.85 28.92
CA HIS A 437 19.55 9.88 28.98
C HIS A 437 20.72 10.41 29.81
N THR A 438 21.43 9.52 30.51
CA THR A 438 22.62 9.90 31.27
C THR A 438 23.83 10.09 30.36
N ASN A 439 23.98 9.19 29.38
CA ASN A 439 25.12 9.14 28.46
C ASN A 439 24.63 9.21 27.01
N SER A 440 25.45 9.80 26.16
CA SER A 440 25.28 9.84 24.72
C SER A 440 25.57 8.48 24.07
N ASN A 441 24.96 8.20 22.93
CA ASN A 441 25.34 7.09 22.05
C ASN A 441 26.32 7.56 20.95
N ASP A 442 26.78 6.68 20.08
CA ASP A 442 27.73 7.04 19.01
C ASP A 442 27.10 8.05 18.04
N ASN A 443 25.88 7.79 17.58
CA ASN A 443 25.11 8.74 16.77
C ASN A 443 24.93 10.13 17.43
N GLY A 444 24.81 10.17 18.76
CA GLY A 444 24.71 11.41 19.53
C GLY A 444 26.03 12.11 19.77
N SER A 445 27.15 11.39 19.73
CA SER A 445 28.51 11.95 19.83
C SER A 445 29.01 12.51 18.48
N ARG A 446 28.37 12.11 17.38
CA ARG A 446 28.64 12.52 15.99
C ARG A 446 27.77 13.68 15.49
N LEU A 447 26.77 14.10 16.27
CA LEU A 447 25.81 15.16 15.96
C LEU A 447 26.14 16.47 16.67
#